data_AF-Q8G6P0-F1
#
_entry.id   AF-Q8G6P0-F1
#
_cell.length_a   1.000
_cell.length_b   1.000
_cell.length_c   1.000
_cell.angle_alpha   90.00
_cell.angle_beta   90.00
_cell.angle_gamma   90.00
#
_symmetry.space_group_name_H-M   'P 1'
#
loop_
_entity.id
_entity.type
_entity.pdbx_description
1 polymer ?
#
loop_
_entity_poly.entity_id
_entity_poly.type
_entity_poly.pdbx_seq_one_letter_code
_entity_poly.pdbx_strand_id
1 'polypeptide(L)'
;MAERSCIRSHLERSTCPDIPHHTVCHRLHYGRSSGSGAMMGYMAVILEKDLKRGHDALVQWRAAARELADNTPHRLTVSPVLPRPVWAMAVRYSLFLLERRAPGPGVEVRVAPWGAVKILDGPESDPHNLTPPDVIELDPEVWLRLACGITTWAEEKDAGHISAVGERDDLSDLLPL
;
A
#
# COMPACT_ATOMS: atom_id res chain seq x y z
N MET A 1 -34.80 -32.34 -54.15
CA MET A 1 -35.30 -31.70 -55.39
C MET A 1 -36.80 -31.55 -55.20
N ALA A 2 -37.35 -30.34 -55.39
CA ALA A 2 -38.76 -29.95 -55.25
C ALA A 2 -39.35 -29.97 -53.82
N GLU A 3 -40.16 -29.04 -53.31
CA GLU A 3 -40.85 -27.80 -53.74
C GLU A 3 -41.31 -27.09 -52.42
N ARG A 4 -41.14 -25.78 -52.19
CA ARG A 4 -42.10 -24.66 -52.48
C ARG A 4 -43.55 -25.02 -52.08
N SER A 5 -44.37 -24.26 -51.33
CA SER A 5 -44.44 -22.83 -51.02
C SER A 5 -45.70 -22.54 -50.14
N CYS A 6 -45.57 -21.57 -49.22
CA CYS A 6 -46.54 -20.51 -48.83
C CYS A 6 -47.93 -20.81 -48.20
N ILE A 7 -48.26 -19.99 -47.17
CA ILE A 7 -49.45 -19.11 -46.96
C ILE A 7 -49.76 -19.06 -45.44
N ARG A 8 -49.41 -18.01 -44.70
CA ARG A 8 -50.14 -16.76 -44.37
C ARG A 8 -51.35 -16.92 -43.41
N SER A 9 -51.24 -16.32 -42.21
CA SER A 9 -52.16 -15.32 -41.63
C SER A 9 -52.69 -15.58 -40.21
N HIS A 10 -52.65 -14.49 -39.43
CA HIS A 10 -53.51 -14.07 -38.31
C HIS A 10 -53.31 -14.75 -36.95
N LEU A 11 -52.74 -14.04 -35.97
CA LEU A 11 -53.31 -12.96 -35.15
C LEU A 11 -54.06 -13.57 -33.96
N GLU A 12 -53.41 -13.61 -32.79
CA GLU A 12 -54.14 -13.38 -31.56
C GLU A 12 -53.27 -12.68 -30.53
N ARG A 13 -53.92 -11.70 -29.92
CA ARG A 13 -53.43 -10.64 -29.07
C ARG A 13 -53.53 -11.16 -27.65
N SER A 14 -52.46 -11.06 -26.86
CA SER A 14 -52.57 -11.20 -25.41
C SER A 14 -51.65 -10.20 -24.73
N THR A 15 -52.28 -9.46 -23.84
CA THR A 15 -51.92 -8.18 -23.27
C THR A 15 -51.25 -8.43 -21.92
N CYS A 16 -50.03 -7.92 -21.75
CA CYS A 16 -49.41 -7.29 -20.54
C CYS A 16 -49.41 -8.07 -19.18
N PRO A 17 -48.51 -7.76 -18.21
CA PRO A 17 -47.88 -6.46 -17.98
C PRO A 17 -46.39 -6.41 -17.56
N ASP A 18 -45.88 -5.18 -17.70
CA ASP A 18 -44.82 -4.48 -16.96
C ASP A 18 -43.74 -5.25 -16.22
N ILE A 19 -42.51 -5.15 -16.75
CA ILE A 19 -41.27 -5.29 -15.99
C ILE A 19 -40.61 -3.90 -15.97
N PRO A 20 -40.51 -3.24 -14.80
CA PRO A 20 -39.87 -1.93 -14.71
C PRO A 20 -38.35 -2.04 -14.89
N HIS A 21 -37.86 -1.32 -15.91
CA HIS A 21 -36.46 -1.01 -16.12
C HIS A 21 -35.97 -0.06 -15.01
N HIS A 22 -35.08 -0.55 -14.14
CA HIS A 22 -34.17 0.31 -13.38
C HIS A 22 -32.72 -0.11 -13.64
N THR A 23 -32.25 0.18 -14.85
CA THR A 23 -30.82 0.26 -15.11
C THR A 23 -30.31 1.57 -14.53
N VAL A 24 -29.79 1.51 -13.31
CA VAL A 24 -29.00 2.59 -12.70
C VAL A 24 -27.73 2.75 -13.53
N CYS A 25 -27.76 3.70 -14.44
CA CYS A 25 -26.61 4.18 -15.18
C CYS A 25 -25.82 5.12 -14.27
N HIS A 26 -24.99 4.58 -13.37
CA HIS A 26 -24.03 5.41 -12.62
C HIS A 26 -22.86 5.72 -13.56
N ARG A 27 -23.06 6.74 -14.40
CA ARG A 27 -22.02 7.41 -15.16
C ARG A 27 -21.06 8.04 -14.16
N LEU A 28 -19.94 7.37 -13.89
CA LEU A 28 -18.77 7.95 -13.24
C LEU A 28 -18.29 9.10 -14.11
N HIS A 29 -18.73 10.31 -13.79
CA HIS A 29 -18.11 11.54 -14.25
C HIS A 29 -16.73 11.63 -13.58
N TYR A 30 -15.70 11.11 -14.27
CA TYR A 30 -14.32 11.50 -13.99
C TYR A 30 -14.17 12.98 -14.38
N GLY A 31 -14.52 13.84 -13.42
CA GLY A 31 -14.22 15.27 -13.45
C GLY A 31 -12.71 15.43 -13.49
N ARG A 32 -12.23 15.85 -14.67
CA ARG A 32 -10.87 16.30 -14.92
C ARG A 32 -10.66 17.59 -14.12
N SER A 33 -10.21 17.46 -12.87
CA SER A 33 -9.77 18.59 -12.07
C SER A 33 -8.29 18.84 -12.37
N SER A 34 -8.03 19.78 -13.26
CA SER A 34 -6.74 20.47 -13.33
C SER A 34 -6.62 21.34 -12.07
N GLY A 35 -6.16 20.72 -10.98
CA GLY A 35 -5.74 21.40 -9.78
C GLY A 35 -4.23 21.20 -9.64
N SER A 36 -3.47 22.26 -9.90
CA SER A 36 -2.09 22.39 -9.46
C SER A 36 -2.09 22.39 -7.93
N GLY A 37 -2.20 21.21 -7.32
CA GLY A 37 -2.14 21.02 -5.88
C GLY A 37 -0.71 21.24 -5.46
N ALA A 38 -0.46 22.37 -4.79
CA ALA A 38 0.74 22.55 -4.00
C ALA A 38 0.87 21.32 -3.09
N MET A 39 1.85 20.46 -3.38
CA MET A 39 2.28 19.38 -2.50
C MET A 39 2.62 20.05 -1.16
N MET A 40 1.71 19.89 -0.20
CA MET A 40 1.89 20.31 1.18
C MET A 40 3.27 19.82 1.62
N GLY A 41 4.14 20.77 2.00
CA GLY A 41 5.59 20.61 2.10
C GLY A 41 6.06 19.64 3.17
N TYR A 42 5.86 18.35 2.94
CA TYR A 42 6.57 17.28 3.62
C TYR A 42 7.83 16.98 2.82
N MET A 43 8.99 17.03 3.48
CA MET A 43 10.26 16.60 2.90
C MET A 43 10.20 15.10 2.66
N ALA A 44 9.70 14.70 1.49
CA ALA A 44 9.52 13.32 1.12
C ALA A 44 10.84 12.55 1.31
N VAL A 45 10.73 11.40 1.96
CA VAL A 45 11.85 10.47 2.21
C VAL A 45 12.56 10.00 0.92
N ILE A 46 11.92 10.21 -0.24
CA ILE A 46 12.44 9.98 -1.58
C ILE A 46 12.08 11.16 -2.50
N LEU A 47 12.99 11.51 -3.42
CA LEU A 47 12.72 12.55 -4.42
C LEU A 47 11.83 12.01 -5.54
N GLU A 48 10.99 12.87 -6.12
CA GLU A 48 10.07 12.49 -7.20
C GLU A 48 10.78 11.83 -8.39
N LYS A 49 11.92 12.39 -8.82
CA LYS A 49 12.75 11.84 -9.90
C LYS A 49 13.26 10.42 -9.63
N ASP A 50 13.32 10.02 -8.37
CA ASP A 50 13.85 8.73 -7.92
C ASP A 50 12.73 7.69 -7.68
N LEU A 51 11.44 8.05 -7.82
CA LEU A 51 10.32 7.15 -7.53
C LEU A 51 10.34 5.86 -8.35
N LYS A 52 10.64 5.95 -9.65
CA LYS A 52 10.76 4.75 -10.50
C LYS A 52 11.89 3.85 -10.02
N ARG A 53 13.03 4.43 -9.69
CA ARG A 53 14.20 3.69 -9.17
C ARG A 53 13.89 3.04 -7.81
N GLY A 54 13.15 3.75 -6.95
CA GLY A 54 12.64 3.25 -5.69
C GLY A 54 11.74 2.04 -5.85
N HIS A 55 10.77 2.13 -6.76
CA HIS A 55 9.88 1.03 -7.12
C HIS A 55 10.66 -0.19 -7.62
N ASP A 56 11.53 0.01 -8.62
CA ASP A 56 12.32 -1.07 -9.21
C ASP A 56 13.20 -1.76 -8.15
N ALA A 57 13.77 -0.98 -7.21
CA ALA A 57 14.58 -1.51 -6.11
C ALA A 57 13.75 -2.33 -5.10
N LEU A 58 12.54 -1.89 -4.75
CA LEU A 58 11.65 -2.64 -3.87
C LEU A 58 11.20 -3.96 -4.52
N VAL A 59 10.88 -3.93 -5.81
CA VAL A 59 10.55 -5.13 -6.60
C VAL A 59 11.73 -6.10 -6.62
N GLN A 60 12.94 -5.61 -6.88
CA GLN A 60 14.15 -6.43 -6.88
C GLN A 60 14.41 -7.07 -5.50
N TRP A 61 14.30 -6.29 -4.43
CA TRP A 61 14.48 -6.79 -3.07
C TRP A 61 13.45 -7.88 -2.74
N ARG A 62 12.16 -7.63 -3.04
CA ARG A 62 11.06 -8.58 -2.79
C ARG A 62 11.25 -9.90 -3.54
N ALA A 63 11.68 -9.84 -4.81
CA ALA A 63 11.91 -11.04 -5.59
C ALA A 63 13.03 -11.91 -4.99
N ALA A 64 14.18 -11.30 -4.68
CA ALA A 64 15.31 -12.00 -4.05
C ALA A 64 14.96 -12.55 -2.66
N ALA A 65 14.21 -11.80 -1.86
CA ALA A 65 13.77 -12.23 -0.54
C ALA A 65 12.82 -13.45 -0.60
N ARG A 66 11.90 -13.48 -1.57
CA ARG A 66 10.99 -14.62 -1.76
C ARG A 66 11.72 -15.87 -2.19
N GLU A 67 12.65 -15.75 -3.13
CA GLU A 67 13.50 -16.87 -3.53
C GLU A 67 14.26 -17.45 -2.32
N LEU A 68 14.80 -16.62 -1.44
CA LEU A 68 15.47 -17.10 -0.22
C LEU A 68 14.50 -17.75 0.77
N ALA A 69 13.31 -17.17 0.97
CA ALA A 69 12.29 -17.68 1.87
C ALA A 69 11.73 -19.03 1.42
N ASP A 70 11.53 -19.23 0.11
CA ASP A 70 11.05 -20.49 -0.45
C ASP A 70 12.07 -21.63 -0.27
N ASN A 71 13.35 -21.27 -0.16
CA ASN A 71 14.46 -22.21 0.02
C ASN A 71 14.87 -22.42 1.49
N THR A 72 14.30 -21.67 2.45
CA THR A 72 14.72 -21.68 3.86
C THR A 72 13.51 -21.67 4.80
N PRO A 73 13.42 -22.57 5.80
CA PRO A 73 12.33 -22.55 6.78
C PRO A 73 12.35 -21.33 7.74
N HIS A 74 13.41 -20.52 7.73
CA HIS A 74 13.66 -19.41 8.65
C HIS A 74 13.43 -18.05 8.00
N ARG A 75 12.17 -17.72 7.69
CA ARG A 75 11.77 -16.44 7.07
C ARG A 75 12.22 -15.18 7.82
N LEU A 76 12.36 -15.26 9.15
CA LEU A 76 12.86 -14.18 10.01
C LEU A 76 14.34 -13.82 9.76
N THR A 77 15.11 -14.67 9.09
CA THR A 77 16.53 -14.41 8.77
C THR A 77 16.75 -14.03 7.31
N VAL A 78 15.68 -13.81 6.54
CA VAL A 78 15.79 -13.45 5.11
C VAL A 78 16.41 -12.07 4.98
N SER A 79 17.58 -12.03 4.34
CA SER A 79 18.32 -10.82 4.03
C SER A 79 19.08 -11.03 2.72
N PRO A 80 18.52 -10.62 1.56
CA PRO A 80 19.15 -10.86 0.27
C PRO A 80 20.42 -10.05 0.06
N VAL A 81 21.43 -10.67 -0.53
CA VAL A 81 22.69 -10.00 -0.89
C VAL A 81 22.47 -9.14 -2.13
N LEU A 82 22.24 -7.85 -1.91
CA LEU A 82 22.01 -6.85 -2.95
C LEU A 82 22.90 -5.62 -2.73
N PRO A 83 23.21 -4.85 -3.78
CA PRO A 83 23.99 -3.63 -3.63
C PRO A 83 23.32 -2.63 -2.67
N ARG A 84 24.12 -1.97 -1.82
CA ARG A 84 23.65 -0.96 -0.85
C ARG A 84 22.70 0.11 -1.45
N PRO A 85 22.89 0.61 -2.69
CA PRO A 85 21.95 1.55 -3.29
C PRO A 85 20.55 0.97 -3.53
N VAL A 86 20.42 -0.33 -3.79
CA VAL A 86 19.13 -1.02 -3.96
C VAL A 86 18.40 -1.03 -2.62
N TRP A 87 19.09 -1.44 -1.56
CA TRP A 87 18.56 -1.40 -0.19
C TRP A 87 18.07 0.00 0.22
N ALA A 88 18.90 1.03 0.04
CA ALA A 88 18.53 2.39 0.39
C ALA A 88 17.30 2.90 -0.38
N MET A 89 17.20 2.59 -1.68
CA MET A 89 16.05 2.98 -2.50
C MET A 89 14.78 2.19 -2.15
N ALA A 90 14.89 0.88 -1.87
CA ALA A 90 13.77 0.06 -1.45
C ALA A 90 13.16 0.56 -0.13
N VAL A 91 14.00 0.91 0.86
CA VAL A 91 13.53 1.46 2.13
C VAL A 91 12.88 2.82 1.97
N ARG A 92 13.53 3.75 1.27
CA ARG A 92 12.95 5.09 1.07
C ARG A 92 11.63 5.03 0.31
N TYR A 93 11.54 4.17 -0.71
CA TYR A 93 10.31 4.01 -1.47
C TYR A 93 9.19 3.37 -0.65
N SER A 94 9.49 2.32 0.13
CA SER A 94 8.49 1.71 1.02
C SER A 94 8.03 2.67 2.13
N LEU A 95 8.92 3.44 2.77
CA LEU A 95 8.50 4.48 3.72
C LEU A 95 7.61 5.54 3.06
N PHE A 96 7.90 5.93 1.82
CA PHE A 96 7.03 6.81 1.04
C PHE A 96 5.64 6.19 0.78
N LEU A 97 5.55 4.89 0.50
CA LEU A 97 4.27 4.21 0.35
C LEU A 97 3.48 4.19 1.66
N LEU A 98 4.16 3.95 2.79
CA LEU A 98 3.55 3.97 4.12
C LEU A 98 2.96 5.35 4.45
N GLU A 99 3.74 6.42 4.27
CA GLU A 99 3.30 7.80 4.49
C GLU A 99 2.07 8.15 3.65
N ARG A 100 2.02 7.69 2.40
CA ARG A 100 0.86 7.91 1.54
C ARG A 100 -0.37 7.09 1.94
N ARG A 101 -0.18 5.94 2.57
CA ARG A 101 -1.27 5.07 3.02
C ARG A 101 -1.92 5.62 4.29
N ALA A 102 -1.14 6.17 5.20
CA ALA A 102 -1.62 6.71 6.47
C ALA A 102 -0.88 8.02 6.82
N PRO A 103 -1.17 9.14 6.12
CA PRO A 103 -0.50 10.40 6.40
C PRO A 103 -0.87 10.93 7.79
N GLY A 104 0.09 11.51 8.50
CA GLY A 104 -0.19 12.20 9.76
C GLY A 104 1.06 12.37 10.64
N PRO A 105 1.01 13.20 11.70
CA PRO A 105 2.16 13.49 12.54
C PRO A 105 2.30 12.58 13.77
N GLY A 106 1.37 11.65 14.00
CA GLY A 106 1.17 10.98 15.29
C GLY A 106 2.23 9.93 15.64
N VAL A 107 2.75 9.23 14.64
CA VAL A 107 3.76 8.17 14.80
C VAL A 107 4.92 8.43 13.86
N GLU A 108 6.16 8.39 14.38
CA GLU A 108 7.38 8.49 13.60
C GLU A 108 8.01 7.11 13.39
N VAL A 109 8.06 6.66 12.14
CA VAL A 109 8.69 5.39 11.75
C VAL A 109 10.09 5.66 11.22
N ARG A 110 11.10 5.07 11.85
CA ARG A 110 12.52 5.26 11.52
C ARG A 110 13.16 3.96 11.08
N VAL A 111 13.87 4.04 9.95
CA VAL A 111 14.64 2.93 9.40
C VAL A 111 16.05 3.42 9.11
N ALA A 112 16.91 3.37 10.13
CA ALA A 112 18.27 3.87 10.05
C ALA A 112 19.15 2.94 9.19
N PRO A 113 20.06 3.48 8.35
CA PRO A 113 20.41 4.89 8.20
C PRO A 113 19.70 5.58 7.01
N TRP A 114 18.57 5.06 6.52
CA TRP A 114 18.06 5.43 5.19
C TRP A 114 16.89 6.41 5.17
N GLY A 115 16.05 6.45 6.21
CA GLY A 115 14.97 7.43 6.28
C GLY A 115 14.07 7.30 7.48
N ALA A 116 13.18 8.28 7.62
CA ALA A 116 12.07 8.29 8.56
C ALA A 116 10.88 9.00 7.94
N VAL A 117 9.66 8.62 8.34
CA VAL A 117 8.40 9.27 7.95
C VAL A 117 7.48 9.41 9.15
N LYS A 118 6.53 10.33 9.07
CA LYS A 118 5.45 10.43 10.04
C LYS A 118 4.15 9.93 9.44
N ILE A 119 3.42 9.14 10.23
CA ILE A 119 2.16 8.52 9.84
C ILE A 119 1.13 8.63 10.96
N LEU A 120 -0.11 8.31 10.61
CA LEU A 120 -1.27 8.28 11.51
C LEU A 120 -1.60 9.63 12.15
N ASP A 121 -2.88 9.84 12.40
CA ASP A 121 -3.30 11.04 13.14
C ASP A 121 -2.80 10.98 14.57
N GLY A 122 -2.17 12.06 15.01
CA GLY A 122 -1.85 12.29 16.43
C GLY A 122 -3.05 12.93 17.14
N PRO A 123 -3.07 12.96 18.49
CA PRO A 123 -3.97 13.87 19.20
C PRO A 123 -3.81 15.27 18.62
N GLU A 124 -4.91 16.03 18.48
CA GLU A 124 -4.83 17.44 18.08
C GLU A 124 -3.75 18.09 18.93
N SER A 125 -2.71 18.58 18.27
CA SER A 125 -1.58 19.21 18.94
C SER A 125 -2.09 20.48 19.60
N ASP A 126 -2.56 20.36 20.84
CA ASP A 126 -2.76 21.50 21.72
C ASP A 126 -1.41 22.24 21.75
N PRO A 127 -1.34 23.59 21.61
CA PRO A 127 -0.08 24.33 21.64
C PRO A 127 0.81 24.07 22.86
N HIS A 128 0.26 23.41 23.90
CA HIS A 128 0.93 22.97 25.12
C HIS A 128 1.10 21.45 25.24
N ASN A 129 0.76 20.65 24.22
CA ASN A 129 0.89 19.20 24.25
C ASN A 129 2.38 18.82 24.13
N LEU A 130 2.98 18.52 25.27
CA LEU A 130 4.37 18.06 25.42
C LEU A 130 4.54 16.56 25.16
N THR A 131 3.47 15.85 24.77
CA THR A 131 3.53 14.41 24.51
C THR A 131 4.34 14.17 23.24
N PRO A 132 5.53 13.55 23.30
CA PRO A 132 6.30 13.23 22.11
C PRO A 132 5.52 12.27 21.21
N PRO A 133 5.71 12.31 19.88
CA PRO A 133 5.10 11.33 18.99
C PRO A 133 5.55 9.92 19.37
N ASP A 134 4.68 8.93 19.14
CA ASP A 134 5.08 7.52 19.27
C ASP A 134 6.18 7.24 18.26
N VAL A 135 7.23 6.52 18.64
CA VAL A 135 8.37 6.22 17.77
C VAL A 135 8.51 4.72 17.57
N ILE A 136 8.65 4.33 16.31
CA ILE A 136 8.93 2.96 15.90
C ILE A 136 10.28 2.96 15.20
N GLU A 137 11.26 2.27 15.77
CA GLU A 137 12.58 2.11 15.16
C GLU A 137 12.78 0.66 14.71
N LEU A 138 13.16 0.49 13.44
CA LEU A 138 13.34 -0.82 12.82
C LEU A 138 14.66 -0.88 12.07
N ASP A 139 15.33 -2.02 12.17
CA ASP A 139 16.42 -2.33 11.27
C ASP A 139 15.90 -2.49 9.84
N PRO A 140 16.70 -2.13 8.82
CA PRO A 140 16.18 -2.10 7.46
C PRO A 140 15.78 -3.44 6.88
N GLU A 141 16.39 -4.53 7.34
CA GLU A 141 16.01 -5.88 6.95
C GLU A 141 14.66 -6.29 7.53
N VAL A 142 14.40 -5.97 8.81
CA VAL A 142 13.11 -6.20 9.47
C VAL A 142 12.03 -5.40 8.74
N TRP A 143 12.29 -4.11 8.51
CA TRP A 143 11.37 -3.25 7.77
C TRP A 143 11.02 -3.78 6.38
N LEU A 144 12.01 -4.20 5.58
CA LEU A 144 11.73 -4.69 4.23
C LEU A 144 11.06 -6.07 4.22
N ARG A 145 11.35 -6.95 5.19
CA ARG A 145 10.62 -8.21 5.35
C ARG A 145 9.14 -7.95 5.63
N LEU A 146 8.83 -7.01 6.51
CA LEU A 146 7.47 -6.58 6.83
C LEU A 146 6.79 -5.91 5.62
N ALA A 147 7.41 -4.90 5.03
CA ALA A 147 6.88 -4.15 3.89
C ALA A 147 6.59 -5.04 2.67
N CYS A 148 7.40 -6.09 2.45
CA CYS A 148 7.23 -7.00 1.32
C CYS A 148 6.36 -8.24 1.63
N GLY A 149 5.89 -8.37 2.87
CA GLY A 149 5.11 -9.51 3.36
C GLY A 149 5.87 -10.83 3.37
N ILE A 150 7.17 -10.78 3.70
CA ILE A 150 8.00 -11.96 3.97
C ILE A 150 7.72 -12.49 5.38
N THR A 151 7.57 -11.57 6.33
CA THR A 151 7.21 -11.82 7.73
C THR A 151 6.00 -10.97 8.11
N THR A 152 5.36 -11.30 9.24
CA THR A 152 4.30 -10.46 9.81
C THR A 152 4.84 -9.62 10.95
N TRP A 153 4.10 -8.57 11.30
CA TRP A 153 4.41 -7.73 12.45
C TRP A 153 4.53 -8.55 13.74
N ALA A 154 3.55 -9.43 13.99
CA ALA A 154 3.53 -10.30 15.16
C ALA A 154 4.78 -11.19 15.25
N GLU A 155 5.21 -11.80 14.15
CA GLU A 155 6.41 -12.66 14.15
C GLU A 155 7.69 -11.90 14.50
N GLU A 156 7.89 -10.71 13.93
CA GLU A 156 9.08 -9.89 14.20
C GLU A 156 9.02 -9.27 15.61
N LYS A 157 7.82 -8.94 16.12
CA LYS A 157 7.61 -8.49 17.51
C LYS A 157 7.91 -9.61 18.50
N ASP A 158 7.39 -10.81 18.26
CA ASP A 158 7.63 -12.00 19.10
C ASP A 158 9.11 -12.42 19.08
N ALA A 159 9.80 -12.21 17.96
CA ALA A 159 11.24 -12.43 17.83
C ALA A 159 12.10 -11.34 18.53
N GLY A 160 11.49 -10.24 18.99
CA GLY A 160 12.19 -9.13 19.63
C GLY A 160 12.93 -8.20 18.66
N HIS A 161 12.61 -8.24 17.37
CA HIS A 161 13.23 -7.39 16.34
C HIS A 161 12.58 -6.01 16.21
N ILE A 162 11.46 -5.78 16.90
CA ILE A 162 10.72 -4.52 16.88
C ILE A 162 10.87 -3.84 18.23
N SER A 163 11.53 -2.68 18.23
CA SER A 163 11.55 -1.76 19.36
C SER A 163 10.54 -0.65 19.10
N ALA A 164 9.33 -0.81 19.61
CA ALA A 164 8.27 0.17 19.46
C ALA A 164 7.82 0.68 20.84
N VAL A 165 7.66 1.99 20.97
CA VAL A 165 7.30 2.66 22.23
C VAL A 165 6.10 3.56 21.94
N GLY A 166 4.91 3.16 22.38
CA GLY A 166 3.67 3.92 22.19
C GLY A 166 2.41 3.06 22.26
N GLU A 167 1.24 3.71 22.25
CA GLU A 167 -0.06 3.01 22.12
C GLU A 167 -0.39 2.66 20.66
N ARG A 168 0.21 3.37 19.69
CA ARG A 168 0.01 3.17 18.24
C ARG A 168 1.19 2.46 17.60
N ASP A 169 1.75 1.51 18.34
CA ASP A 169 3.00 0.85 18.01
C ASP A 169 2.83 -0.29 16.98
N ASP A 170 1.60 -0.69 16.67
CA ASP A 170 1.30 -1.80 15.76
C ASP A 170 0.96 -1.32 14.34
N LEU A 171 1.80 -1.69 13.37
CA LEU A 171 1.60 -1.37 11.95
C LEU A 171 1.00 -2.52 11.14
N SER A 172 0.50 -3.58 11.77
CA SER A 172 -0.05 -4.78 11.10
C SER A 172 -1.11 -4.43 10.05
N ASP A 173 -1.99 -3.48 10.35
CA ASP A 173 -3.09 -3.10 9.45
C ASP A 173 -2.63 -2.25 8.24
N LEU A 174 -1.40 -1.73 8.28
CA LEU A 174 -0.81 -0.93 7.21
C LEU A 174 0.13 -1.73 6.30
N LEU A 175 0.53 -2.93 6.74
CA LEU A 175 1.52 -3.79 6.09
C LEU A 175 0.85 -5.06 5.52
N PRO A 176 1.35 -5.63 4.41
CA PRO A 176 2.47 -5.18 3.58
C PRO A 176 2.11 -4.01 2.65
N LEU A 177 3.11 -3.40 2.01
CA LEU A 177 2.98 -2.20 1.20
C LEU A 177 2.74 -2.46 -0.29
#